data_AF-A0A939UN61-F1
#
_entry.id   AF-A0A939UN61-F1
#
_cell.length_a   1.000
_cell.length_b   1.000
_cell.length_c   1.000
_cell.angle_alpha   90.00
_cell.angle_beta   90.00
_cell.angle_gamma   90.00
#
_symmetry.space_group_name_H-M   'P 1'
#
loop_
_entity.id
_entity.type
_entity.pdbx_description
1 polymer ?
#
loop_
_entity_poly.entity_id
_entity_poly.type
_entity_poly.pdbx_seq_one_letter_code
_entity_poly.pdbx_strand_id
1 'polypeptide(L)'
;LCNIRNNFGTPLRDCLGKKGDPNQQTNLAFYKALEDWSRLTDHLFIWNYVVNFTNYYIIHPNFHCLKPDLQTFRDHHAAAIFEQGDSFNATACFNVLKEYLTARLLWDPDIDDDACIREFLEGCYGEAAPYLYNVIDRCEKEVARENVYLGCGMKDLNWLPDDAFVYCFDNFRKALSAVSGDRVLEDRVLGELMSFQWGWYMLDEDRRRAIADAGCLLYDDDTRYERVFSRWIVDHNNRWRSEGKPYAAEKSGGSKPLKKSANKPAGAESDDSWFEVAGDDFDLHLTGRCTFLKDDPGASLGKAAGLRYNSTEWGIQRRLDKAVNEAVKNGWKKADVYIVCRREGELTGSAGDEGCSMIFYDDATGAYPWVFSLKAGDIKSEYTAIKAGEIELRKYDGLMVALALTSDKALGESLLVDRIYFVLKK
;
A
#
# COMPACT_ATOMS: atom_id res chain seq x y z
N LEU A 1 -13.98 -28.97 -10.66
CA LEU A 1 -12.53 -29.08 -10.92
C LEU A 1 -11.86 -27.76 -10.56
N CYS A 2 -10.69 -27.82 -9.93
CA CYS A 2 -9.92 -26.64 -9.52
C CYS A 2 -8.56 -26.70 -10.23
N ASN A 3 -8.15 -25.60 -10.86
CA ASN A 3 -6.94 -25.53 -11.67
C ASN A 3 -5.85 -24.62 -11.06
N ILE A 4 -5.80 -24.48 -9.74
CA ILE A 4 -4.89 -23.58 -9.00
C ILE A 4 -3.39 -23.75 -9.33
N ARG A 5 -3.00 -24.92 -9.87
CA ARG A 5 -1.62 -25.23 -10.26
C ARG A 5 -1.33 -24.99 -11.74
N ASN A 6 -2.30 -24.47 -12.50
CA ASN A 6 -2.10 -24.21 -13.92
C ASN A 6 -1.10 -23.08 -14.15
N ASN A 7 -0.53 -23.10 -15.35
CA ASN A 7 0.18 -21.97 -15.93
C ASN A 7 -0.85 -21.10 -16.66
N PHE A 8 -1.18 -19.96 -16.07
CA PHE A 8 -2.15 -19.00 -16.58
C PHE A 8 -1.58 -18.08 -17.67
N GLY A 9 -0.28 -18.17 -17.97
CA GLY A 9 0.39 -17.40 -19.02
C GLY A 9 0.24 -18.02 -20.41
N THR A 10 -0.51 -19.10 -20.54
CA THR A 10 -0.76 -19.78 -21.82
C THR A 10 -2.19 -20.34 -21.79
N PRO A 11 -2.97 -20.17 -22.87
CA PRO A 11 -4.28 -20.81 -22.98
C PRO A 11 -4.23 -22.30 -22.68
N LEU A 12 -5.18 -22.80 -21.90
CA LEU A 12 -5.23 -24.18 -21.41
C LEU A 12 -5.14 -25.19 -22.57
N ARG A 13 -5.86 -24.96 -23.67
CA ARG A 13 -5.86 -25.85 -24.84
C ARG A 13 -4.50 -25.93 -25.55
N ASP A 14 -3.65 -24.92 -25.43
CA ASP A 14 -2.36 -24.87 -26.14
C ASP A 14 -1.34 -25.84 -25.52
N CYS A 15 -1.59 -26.35 -24.31
CA CYS A 15 -0.75 -27.38 -23.67
C CYS A 15 -0.63 -28.65 -24.52
N LEU A 16 -1.61 -28.94 -25.39
CA LEU A 16 -1.61 -30.09 -26.29
C LEU A 16 -0.49 -30.02 -27.34
N GLY A 17 -0.13 -28.81 -27.78
CA GLY A 17 0.98 -28.54 -28.69
C GLY A 17 2.34 -28.45 -27.98
N LYS A 18 2.35 -28.32 -26.64
CA LYS A 18 3.54 -28.06 -25.82
C LYS A 18 3.86 -29.17 -24.82
N LYS A 19 3.58 -30.44 -25.15
CA LYS A 19 3.73 -31.60 -24.24
C LYS A 19 5.15 -31.79 -23.67
N GLY A 20 6.18 -31.27 -24.34
CA GLY A 20 7.57 -31.33 -23.88
C GLY A 20 8.00 -30.18 -22.98
N ASP A 21 7.19 -29.12 -22.84
CA ASP A 21 7.49 -27.97 -22.00
C ASP A 21 7.16 -28.30 -20.53
N PRO A 22 8.15 -28.28 -19.61
CA PRO A 22 7.90 -28.54 -18.20
C PRO A 22 6.88 -27.56 -17.58
N ASN A 23 6.76 -26.35 -18.10
CA ASN A 23 5.83 -25.33 -17.60
C ASN A 23 4.39 -25.54 -18.07
N GLN A 24 4.14 -26.52 -18.93
CA GLN A 24 2.80 -26.89 -19.42
C GLN A 24 2.31 -28.21 -18.82
N GLN A 25 3.10 -28.86 -17.97
CA GLN A 25 2.73 -30.16 -17.37
C GLN A 25 1.46 -30.07 -16.53
N THR A 26 1.29 -28.97 -15.78
CA THR A 26 0.09 -28.76 -14.96
C THR A 26 -1.14 -28.48 -15.81
N ASN A 27 -1.01 -27.66 -16.85
CA ASN A 27 -2.07 -27.44 -17.84
C ASN A 27 -2.47 -28.76 -18.52
N LEU A 28 -1.50 -29.57 -18.96
CA LEU A 28 -1.77 -30.87 -19.59
C LEU A 28 -2.46 -31.85 -18.62
N ALA A 29 -2.04 -31.87 -17.36
CA ALA A 29 -2.67 -32.70 -16.34
C ALA A 29 -4.12 -32.29 -16.08
N PHE A 30 -4.38 -30.98 -15.97
CA PHE A 30 -5.73 -30.45 -15.79
C PHE A 30 -6.60 -30.69 -17.02
N TYR A 31 -6.08 -30.44 -18.23
CA TYR A 31 -6.79 -30.66 -19.50
C TYR A 31 -7.25 -32.12 -19.63
N LYS A 32 -6.37 -33.08 -19.33
CA LYS A 32 -6.74 -34.51 -19.33
C LYS A 32 -7.82 -34.83 -18.29
N ALA A 33 -7.70 -34.27 -17.08
CA ALA A 33 -8.72 -34.46 -16.06
C ALA A 33 -10.06 -33.89 -16.53
N LEU A 34 -10.06 -32.71 -17.15
CA LEU A 34 -11.25 -32.08 -17.72
C LEU A 34 -11.91 -32.98 -18.80
N GLU A 35 -11.12 -33.52 -19.74
CA GLU A 35 -11.60 -34.49 -20.74
C GLU A 35 -12.16 -35.78 -20.12
N ASP A 36 -11.47 -36.35 -19.14
CA ASP A 36 -11.89 -37.61 -18.54
C ASP A 36 -13.18 -37.42 -17.74
N TRP A 37 -13.33 -36.28 -17.05
CA TRP A 37 -14.56 -35.93 -16.33
C TRP A 37 -15.71 -35.58 -17.26
N SER A 38 -15.45 -34.89 -18.39
CA SER A 38 -16.49 -34.51 -19.35
C SER A 38 -17.13 -35.74 -20.03
N ARG A 39 -16.39 -36.85 -20.17
CA ARG A 39 -16.96 -38.13 -20.64
C ARG A 39 -17.96 -38.77 -19.66
N LEU A 40 -17.97 -38.34 -18.40
CA LEU A 40 -18.78 -38.96 -17.33
C LEU A 40 -20.00 -38.11 -16.94
N THR A 41 -19.99 -36.81 -17.23
CA THR A 41 -21.06 -35.90 -16.82
C THR A 41 -21.10 -34.63 -17.68
N ASP A 42 -22.31 -34.09 -17.83
CA ASP A 42 -22.57 -32.83 -18.54
C ASP A 42 -22.59 -31.60 -17.60
N HIS A 43 -22.26 -31.79 -16.31
CA HIS A 43 -22.39 -30.76 -15.27
C HIS A 43 -21.10 -30.57 -14.48
N LEU A 44 -20.05 -30.07 -15.15
CA LEU A 44 -18.80 -29.74 -14.48
C LEU A 44 -18.86 -28.33 -13.89
N PHE A 45 -18.42 -28.20 -12.64
CA PHE A 45 -18.20 -26.89 -12.02
C PHE A 45 -16.72 -26.61 -11.98
N ILE A 46 -16.28 -25.50 -12.56
CA ILE A 46 -14.88 -25.10 -12.68
C ILE A 46 -14.58 -23.97 -11.71
N TRP A 47 -13.47 -24.09 -10.97
CA TRP A 47 -12.88 -23.02 -10.19
C TRP A 47 -11.55 -22.64 -10.85
N ASN A 48 -11.54 -21.47 -11.47
CA ASN A 48 -10.43 -20.85 -12.19
C ASN A 48 -9.89 -19.61 -11.45
N TYR A 49 -8.70 -19.14 -11.80
CA TYR A 49 -8.00 -18.08 -11.06
C TYR A 49 -7.46 -17.01 -12.01
N VAL A 50 -7.65 -15.74 -11.66
CA VAL A 50 -7.34 -14.59 -12.53
C VAL A 50 -6.48 -13.52 -11.84
N VAL A 51 -5.86 -13.85 -10.71
CA VAL A 51 -5.05 -12.96 -9.90
C VAL A 51 -3.88 -13.71 -9.23
N ASN A 52 -2.88 -12.97 -8.74
CA ASN A 52 -1.85 -13.49 -7.86
C ASN A 52 -2.26 -13.36 -6.37
N PHE A 53 -2.58 -14.47 -5.72
CA PHE A 53 -2.98 -14.52 -4.30
C PHE A 53 -1.83 -14.27 -3.33
N THR A 54 -0.57 -14.25 -3.79
CA THR A 54 0.55 -13.80 -2.94
C THR A 54 0.56 -12.29 -2.81
N ASN A 55 0.13 -11.58 -3.85
CA ASN A 55 0.10 -10.13 -3.87
C ASN A 55 -0.81 -9.58 -4.97
N TYR A 56 -1.89 -8.90 -4.58
CA TYR A 56 -2.88 -8.32 -5.50
C TYR A 56 -2.35 -7.13 -6.32
N TYR A 57 -1.20 -6.57 -5.97
CA TYR A 57 -0.54 -5.44 -6.68
C TYR A 57 0.54 -5.93 -7.64
N ILE A 58 0.60 -7.25 -7.87
CA ILE A 58 1.36 -7.80 -8.97
C ILE A 58 0.37 -8.05 -10.10
N ILE A 59 0.67 -7.48 -11.27
CA ILE A 59 -0.10 -7.77 -12.48
C ILE A 59 -0.13 -9.28 -12.74
N HIS A 60 -1.32 -9.80 -13.05
CA HIS A 60 -1.53 -11.17 -13.49
C HIS A 60 -1.96 -11.15 -14.97
N PRO A 61 -0.99 -11.17 -15.91
CA PRO A 61 -1.24 -10.88 -17.33
C PRO A 61 -1.76 -12.12 -18.07
N ASN A 62 -2.99 -12.52 -17.76
CA ASN A 62 -3.71 -13.61 -18.44
C ASN A 62 -5.00 -13.15 -19.13
N PHE A 63 -5.10 -11.89 -19.58
CA PHE A 63 -6.34 -11.32 -20.13
C PHE A 63 -6.79 -12.09 -21.38
N HIS A 64 -5.88 -12.27 -22.36
CA HIS A 64 -6.16 -13.01 -23.59
C HIS A 64 -6.14 -14.54 -23.43
N CYS A 65 -5.81 -15.05 -22.22
CA CYS A 65 -5.99 -16.46 -21.90
C CYS A 65 -7.44 -16.77 -21.48
N LEU A 66 -8.18 -15.80 -20.93
CA LEU A 66 -9.54 -16.02 -20.42
C LEU A 66 -10.49 -16.56 -21.49
N LYS A 67 -10.50 -15.93 -22.68
CA LYS A 67 -11.38 -16.33 -23.78
C LYS A 67 -11.17 -17.80 -24.19
N PRO A 68 -9.97 -18.24 -24.61
CA PRO A 68 -9.77 -19.64 -24.98
C PRO A 68 -9.95 -20.62 -23.82
N ASP A 69 -9.70 -20.21 -22.58
CA ASP A 69 -9.96 -21.04 -21.39
C ASP A 69 -11.45 -21.26 -21.17
N LEU A 70 -12.26 -20.20 -21.23
CA LEU A 70 -13.71 -20.26 -21.09
C LEU A 70 -14.37 -21.05 -22.23
N GLN A 71 -13.88 -20.89 -23.46
CA GLN A 71 -14.28 -21.74 -24.59
C GLN A 71 -13.95 -23.20 -24.31
N THR A 72 -12.74 -23.50 -23.81
CA THR A 72 -12.34 -24.86 -23.46
C THR A 72 -13.25 -25.44 -22.38
N PHE A 73 -13.59 -24.67 -21.34
CA PHE A 73 -14.50 -25.13 -20.29
C PHE A 73 -15.92 -25.41 -20.81
N ARG A 74 -16.47 -24.50 -21.63
CA ARG A 74 -17.77 -24.69 -22.29
C ARG A 74 -17.79 -25.97 -23.12
N ASP A 75 -16.76 -26.17 -23.94
CA ASP A 75 -16.66 -27.30 -24.86
C ASP A 75 -16.47 -28.65 -24.12
N HIS A 76 -16.16 -28.60 -22.81
CA HIS A 76 -16.04 -29.76 -21.91
C HIS A 76 -17.14 -29.80 -20.84
N HIS A 77 -18.33 -29.29 -21.15
CA HIS A 77 -19.53 -29.39 -20.30
C HIS A 77 -19.42 -28.68 -18.94
N ALA A 78 -18.69 -27.56 -18.87
CA ALA A 78 -18.77 -26.68 -17.71
C ALA A 78 -20.16 -26.05 -17.60
N ALA A 79 -20.91 -26.42 -16.57
CA ALA A 79 -22.22 -25.87 -16.24
C ALA A 79 -22.13 -24.67 -15.28
N ALA A 80 -21.01 -24.52 -14.57
CA ALA A 80 -20.72 -23.34 -13.75
C ALA A 80 -19.22 -23.07 -13.75
N ILE A 81 -18.84 -21.79 -13.78
CA ILE A 81 -17.44 -21.34 -13.74
C ILE A 81 -17.34 -20.24 -12.69
N PHE A 82 -16.39 -20.41 -11.77
CA PHE A 82 -16.01 -19.40 -10.80
C PHE A 82 -14.59 -18.92 -11.11
N GLU A 83 -14.51 -17.69 -11.62
CA GLU A 83 -13.25 -16.98 -11.88
C GLU A 83 -12.85 -16.21 -10.63
N GLN A 84 -11.94 -16.77 -9.83
CA GLN A 84 -11.52 -16.15 -8.58
C GLN A 84 -10.46 -15.07 -8.84
N GLY A 85 -10.86 -13.82 -8.63
CA GLY A 85 -10.01 -12.64 -8.71
C GLY A 85 -9.85 -11.91 -7.37
N ASP A 86 -9.37 -10.67 -7.45
CA ASP A 86 -9.38 -9.74 -6.32
C ASP A 86 -10.81 -9.24 -6.07
N SER A 87 -11.29 -9.32 -4.82
CA SER A 87 -12.60 -8.80 -4.41
C SER A 87 -12.49 -7.79 -3.26
N PHE A 88 -11.25 -7.38 -2.97
CA PHE A 88 -10.83 -6.74 -1.74
C PHE A 88 -10.33 -5.32 -1.95
N ASN A 89 -9.88 -5.01 -3.18
CA ASN A 89 -9.34 -3.71 -3.56
C ASN A 89 -10.23 -3.07 -4.64
N ALA A 90 -10.40 -1.76 -4.59
CA ALA A 90 -11.17 -1.03 -5.60
C ALA A 90 -10.36 -0.81 -6.88
N THR A 91 -9.04 -0.72 -6.77
CA THR A 91 -8.12 -0.64 -7.91
C THR A 91 -6.77 -1.23 -7.51
N ALA A 92 -6.32 -2.25 -8.25
CA ALA A 92 -4.99 -2.83 -8.14
C ALA A 92 -4.64 -3.58 -9.43
N CYS A 93 -3.60 -3.12 -10.14
CA CYS A 93 -3.05 -3.80 -11.33
C CYS A 93 -4.10 -4.29 -12.34
N PHE A 94 -4.99 -3.39 -12.77
CA PHE A 94 -6.04 -3.62 -13.76
C PHE A 94 -7.11 -4.64 -13.33
N ASN A 95 -7.34 -4.84 -12.02
CA ASN A 95 -8.37 -5.75 -11.52
C ASN A 95 -9.77 -5.40 -12.05
N VAL A 96 -10.14 -4.11 -12.10
CA VAL A 96 -11.47 -3.69 -12.60
C VAL A 96 -11.65 -4.04 -14.08
N LEU A 97 -10.60 -3.89 -14.90
CA LEU A 97 -10.60 -4.36 -16.29
C LEU A 97 -10.74 -5.89 -16.33
N LYS A 98 -10.01 -6.61 -15.47
CA LYS A 98 -10.09 -8.07 -15.40
C LYS A 98 -11.50 -8.55 -15.06
N GLU A 99 -12.15 -7.92 -14.09
CA GLU A 99 -13.52 -8.20 -13.68
C GLU A 99 -14.51 -7.94 -14.82
N TYR A 100 -14.38 -6.78 -15.49
CA TYR A 100 -15.21 -6.44 -16.64
C TYR A 100 -15.08 -7.45 -17.78
N LEU A 101 -13.84 -7.77 -18.18
CA LEU A 101 -13.56 -8.73 -19.25
C LEU A 101 -14.09 -10.12 -18.90
N THR A 102 -13.87 -10.54 -17.65
CA THR A 102 -14.37 -11.82 -17.12
C THR A 102 -15.90 -11.88 -17.20
N ALA A 103 -16.61 -10.82 -16.77
CA ALA A 103 -18.06 -10.77 -16.83
C ALA A 103 -18.59 -10.81 -18.28
N ARG A 104 -17.92 -10.12 -19.22
CA ARG A 104 -18.27 -10.14 -20.65
C ARG A 104 -18.10 -11.54 -21.23
N LEU A 105 -16.99 -12.23 -20.95
CA LEU A 105 -16.70 -13.55 -21.49
C LEU A 105 -17.52 -14.69 -20.84
N LEU A 106 -17.89 -14.56 -19.55
CA LEU A 106 -18.82 -15.49 -18.91
C LEU A 106 -20.23 -15.38 -19.52
N TRP A 107 -20.60 -14.20 -20.02
CA TRP A 107 -21.84 -14.01 -20.76
C TRP A 107 -21.76 -14.54 -22.20
N ASP A 108 -20.67 -14.22 -22.90
CA ASP A 108 -20.41 -14.67 -24.27
C ASP A 108 -18.91 -14.96 -24.48
N PRO A 109 -18.47 -16.23 -24.46
CA PRO A 109 -17.07 -16.59 -24.61
C PRO A 109 -16.55 -16.46 -26.05
N ASP A 110 -17.41 -16.12 -27.03
CA ASP A 110 -16.99 -15.90 -28.41
C ASP A 110 -16.80 -14.41 -28.75
N ILE A 111 -17.15 -13.51 -27.82
CA ILE A 111 -16.97 -12.06 -27.97
C ILE A 111 -15.51 -11.71 -28.23
N ASP A 112 -15.28 -10.63 -28.98
CA ASP A 112 -13.93 -10.09 -29.21
C ASP A 112 -13.39 -9.50 -27.91
N ASP A 113 -12.47 -10.23 -27.27
CA ASP A 113 -11.83 -9.89 -26.01
C ASP A 113 -10.91 -8.68 -26.14
N ASP A 114 -10.18 -8.56 -27.25
CA ASP A 114 -9.33 -7.38 -27.52
C ASP A 114 -10.19 -6.12 -27.67
N ALA A 115 -11.31 -6.22 -28.39
CA ALA A 115 -12.26 -5.12 -28.51
C ALA A 115 -12.87 -4.73 -27.15
N CYS A 116 -13.21 -5.70 -26.29
CA CYS A 116 -13.69 -5.42 -24.94
C CYS A 116 -12.63 -4.71 -24.08
N ILE A 117 -11.37 -5.15 -24.16
CA ILE A 117 -10.26 -4.51 -23.43
C ILE A 117 -10.11 -3.06 -23.90
N ARG A 118 -10.10 -2.81 -25.21
CA ARG A 118 -10.00 -1.45 -25.77
C ARG A 118 -11.20 -0.59 -25.37
N GLU A 119 -12.42 -1.10 -25.49
CA GLU A 119 -13.66 -0.42 -25.08
C GLU A 119 -13.57 0.06 -23.62
N PHE A 120 -13.16 -0.83 -22.72
CA PHE A 120 -13.00 -0.49 -21.31
C PHE A 120 -11.92 0.55 -21.09
N LEU A 121 -10.75 0.36 -21.70
CA LEU A 121 -9.64 1.29 -21.54
C LEU A 121 -9.98 2.70 -22.06
N GLU A 122 -10.62 2.79 -23.22
CA GLU A 122 -11.08 4.06 -23.79
C GLU A 122 -12.14 4.72 -22.90
N GLY A 123 -13.13 3.96 -22.42
CA GLY A 123 -14.19 4.48 -21.57
C GLY A 123 -13.72 4.90 -20.17
N CYS A 124 -12.76 4.19 -19.58
CA CYS A 124 -12.29 4.45 -18.22
C CYS A 124 -11.05 5.35 -18.15
N TYR A 125 -10.23 5.40 -19.19
CA TYR A 125 -8.95 6.12 -19.18
C TYR A 125 -8.81 7.16 -20.30
N GLY A 126 -9.75 7.25 -21.24
CA GLY A 126 -9.71 8.24 -22.32
C GLY A 126 -8.44 8.13 -23.16
N GLU A 127 -7.77 9.26 -23.41
CA GLU A 127 -6.54 9.33 -24.23
C GLU A 127 -5.35 8.54 -23.64
N ALA A 128 -5.41 8.08 -22.39
CA ALA A 128 -4.41 7.19 -21.81
C ALA A 128 -4.54 5.73 -22.30
N ALA A 129 -5.69 5.35 -22.84
CA ALA A 129 -6.02 3.96 -23.22
C ALA A 129 -4.96 3.24 -24.06
N PRO A 130 -4.44 3.78 -25.18
CA PRO A 130 -3.47 3.07 -26.01
C PRO A 130 -2.16 2.76 -25.26
N TYR A 131 -1.76 3.62 -24.33
CA TYR A 131 -0.54 3.43 -23.55
C TYR A 131 -0.72 2.37 -22.46
N LEU A 132 -1.88 2.34 -21.79
CA LEU A 132 -2.20 1.29 -20.83
C LEU A 132 -2.36 -0.07 -21.51
N TYR A 133 -2.95 -0.10 -22.70
CA TYR A 133 -3.02 -1.31 -23.53
C TYR A 133 -1.62 -1.86 -23.82
N ASN A 134 -0.66 -0.99 -24.18
CA ASN A 134 0.73 -1.39 -24.42
C ASN A 134 1.40 -2.02 -23.18
N VAL A 135 1.05 -1.58 -21.96
CA VAL A 135 1.55 -2.18 -20.71
C VAL A 135 1.03 -3.62 -20.58
N ILE A 136 -0.27 -3.81 -20.78
CA ILE A 136 -0.92 -5.13 -20.69
C ILE A 136 -0.33 -6.08 -21.75
N ASP A 137 -0.33 -5.65 -23.02
CA ASP A 137 0.20 -6.42 -24.14
C ASP A 137 1.69 -6.79 -23.93
N ARG A 138 2.49 -5.87 -23.40
CA ARG A 138 3.89 -6.17 -23.08
C ARG A 138 3.99 -7.27 -22.03
N CYS A 139 3.27 -7.15 -20.92
CA CYS A 139 3.31 -8.16 -19.85
C CYS A 139 2.81 -9.53 -20.33
N GLU A 140 1.76 -9.57 -21.16
CA GLU A 140 1.25 -10.83 -21.74
C GLU A 140 2.27 -11.48 -22.68
N LYS A 141 2.94 -10.69 -23.52
CA LYS A 141 4.03 -11.19 -24.37
C LYS A 141 5.19 -11.77 -23.57
N GLU A 142 5.52 -11.20 -22.41
CA GLU A 142 6.57 -11.73 -21.55
C GLU A 142 6.18 -13.08 -20.92
N VAL A 143 4.95 -13.22 -20.42
CA VAL A 143 4.51 -14.50 -19.83
C VAL A 143 4.22 -15.59 -20.87
N ALA A 144 3.93 -15.22 -22.11
CA ALA A 144 3.69 -16.17 -23.20
C ALA A 144 4.97 -16.77 -23.79
N ARG A 145 6.15 -16.26 -23.41
CA ARG A 145 7.45 -16.79 -23.84
C ARG A 145 7.61 -18.24 -23.42
N GLU A 146 8.37 -18.99 -24.22
CA GLU A 146 8.77 -20.34 -23.85
C GLU A 146 9.52 -20.33 -22.52
N ASN A 147 9.29 -21.37 -21.71
CA ASN A 147 9.90 -21.56 -20.41
C ASN A 147 9.43 -20.62 -19.28
N VAL A 148 8.33 -19.88 -19.45
CA VAL A 148 7.73 -19.07 -18.38
C VAL A 148 6.53 -19.79 -17.76
N TYR A 149 6.48 -19.79 -16.43
CA TYR A 149 5.35 -20.27 -15.64
C TYR A 149 4.71 -19.11 -14.88
N LEU A 150 3.44 -18.82 -15.20
CA LEU A 150 2.64 -17.84 -14.48
C LEU A 150 1.61 -18.58 -13.62
N GLY A 151 1.93 -18.79 -12.34
CA GLY A 151 0.99 -19.30 -11.34
C GLY A 151 0.20 -18.20 -10.65
N CYS A 152 -0.84 -18.57 -9.91
CA CYS A 152 -1.61 -17.64 -9.06
C CYS A 152 -1.02 -17.48 -7.64
N GLY A 153 0.17 -18.04 -7.37
CA GLY A 153 0.88 -17.99 -6.09
C GLY A 153 2.34 -17.55 -6.24
N MET A 154 2.64 -16.71 -7.23
CA MET A 154 4.00 -16.29 -7.55
C MET A 154 4.52 -15.30 -6.52
N LYS A 155 5.75 -15.50 -6.05
CA LYS A 155 6.42 -14.64 -5.06
C LYS A 155 7.38 -13.64 -5.69
N ASP A 156 7.73 -13.86 -6.95
CA ASP A 156 8.69 -13.05 -7.70
C ASP A 156 8.11 -12.63 -9.06
N LEU A 157 8.85 -11.74 -9.72
CA LEU A 157 8.55 -11.15 -11.02
C LEU A 157 9.66 -11.48 -12.03
N ASN A 158 10.28 -12.66 -11.92
CA ASN A 158 11.38 -13.05 -12.80
C ASN A 158 10.95 -13.21 -14.27
N TRP A 159 9.65 -13.41 -14.51
CA TRP A 159 9.07 -13.45 -15.84
C TRP A 159 9.05 -12.07 -16.53
N LEU A 160 9.22 -10.96 -15.80
CA LEU A 160 9.20 -9.61 -16.34
C LEU A 160 10.62 -9.03 -16.33
N PRO A 161 11.32 -8.95 -17.48
CA PRO A 161 12.69 -8.46 -17.54
C PRO A 161 12.78 -6.93 -17.38
N ASP A 162 13.98 -6.41 -17.10
CA ASP A 162 14.20 -4.99 -16.78
C ASP A 162 13.82 -4.06 -17.94
N ASP A 163 14.08 -4.45 -19.20
CA ASP A 163 13.67 -3.67 -20.37
C ASP A 163 12.15 -3.59 -20.53
N ALA A 164 11.43 -4.63 -20.11
CA ALA A 164 9.97 -4.63 -20.09
C ALA A 164 9.44 -3.70 -18.98
N PHE A 165 10.06 -3.69 -17.79
CA PHE A 165 9.73 -2.70 -16.75
C PHE A 165 9.90 -1.27 -17.25
N VAL A 166 11.05 -0.95 -17.86
CA VAL A 166 11.33 0.38 -18.42
C VAL A 166 10.28 0.74 -19.47
N TYR A 167 9.97 -0.18 -20.40
CA TYR A 167 8.94 0.02 -21.42
C TYR A 167 7.56 0.31 -20.80
N CYS A 168 7.18 -0.41 -19.75
CA CYS A 168 5.90 -0.21 -19.08
C CYS A 168 5.85 1.14 -18.35
N PHE A 169 6.90 1.53 -17.62
CA PHE A 169 6.97 2.83 -16.96
C PHE A 169 6.93 4.00 -17.95
N ASP A 170 7.60 3.88 -19.10
CA ASP A 170 7.52 4.88 -20.16
C ASP A 170 6.10 5.00 -20.73
N ASN A 171 5.38 3.89 -20.88
CA ASN A 171 3.98 3.93 -21.30
C ASN A 171 3.07 4.54 -20.23
N PHE A 172 3.27 4.26 -18.94
CA PHE A 172 2.53 4.95 -17.88
C PHE A 172 2.79 6.46 -17.87
N ARG A 173 4.02 6.91 -18.13
CA ARG A 173 4.33 8.35 -18.24
C ARG A 173 3.64 9.00 -19.43
N LYS A 174 3.60 8.31 -20.57
CA LYS A 174 2.84 8.76 -21.75
C LYS A 174 1.34 8.81 -21.46
N ALA A 175 0.80 7.79 -20.77
CA ALA A 175 -0.58 7.75 -20.31
C ALA A 175 -0.92 8.97 -19.46
N LEU A 176 -0.12 9.27 -18.43
CA LEU A 176 -0.30 10.44 -17.56
C LEU A 176 -0.22 11.75 -18.34
N SER A 177 0.71 11.86 -19.29
CA SER A 177 0.83 13.04 -20.14
C SER A 177 -0.40 13.23 -21.05
N ALA A 178 -1.00 12.15 -21.54
CA ALA A 178 -2.12 12.19 -22.46
C ALA A 178 -3.42 12.69 -21.80
N VAL A 179 -3.56 12.46 -20.49
CA VAL A 179 -4.73 12.89 -19.71
C VAL A 179 -4.43 14.09 -18.81
N SER A 180 -3.31 14.78 -19.06
CA SER A 180 -2.87 15.87 -18.20
C SER A 180 -3.91 16.99 -18.12
N GLY A 181 -4.27 17.37 -16.89
CA GLY A 181 -5.30 18.36 -16.62
C GLY A 181 -6.70 17.78 -16.36
N ASP A 182 -6.94 16.50 -16.64
CA ASP A 182 -8.12 15.77 -16.17
C ASP A 182 -7.79 14.99 -14.90
N ARG A 183 -8.16 15.56 -13.75
CA ARG A 183 -7.84 14.97 -12.44
C ARG A 183 -8.41 13.58 -12.24
N VAL A 184 -9.55 13.25 -12.85
CA VAL A 184 -10.19 11.94 -12.67
C VAL A 184 -9.42 10.88 -13.44
N LEU A 185 -9.05 11.19 -14.69
CA LEU A 185 -8.27 10.26 -15.51
C LEU A 185 -6.83 10.14 -15.01
N GLU A 186 -6.21 11.24 -14.58
CA GLU A 186 -4.90 11.22 -13.94
C GLU A 186 -4.87 10.29 -12.72
N ASP A 187 -5.86 10.38 -11.83
CA ASP A 187 -5.95 9.56 -10.62
C ASP A 187 -6.09 8.06 -10.96
N ARG A 188 -6.90 7.71 -11.96
CA ARG A 188 -7.03 6.34 -12.45
C ARG A 188 -5.72 5.80 -13.01
N VAL A 189 -5.04 6.56 -13.87
CA VAL A 189 -3.75 6.15 -14.44
C VAL A 189 -2.68 6.03 -13.35
N LEU A 190 -2.69 6.95 -12.37
CA LEU A 190 -1.80 6.87 -11.22
C LEU A 190 -2.04 5.60 -10.42
N GLY A 191 -3.29 5.18 -10.20
CA GLY A 191 -3.57 3.92 -9.48
C GLY A 191 -2.95 2.69 -10.12
N GLU A 192 -3.00 2.61 -11.46
CA GLU A 192 -2.38 1.50 -12.18
C GLU A 192 -0.85 1.58 -12.17
N LEU A 193 -0.27 2.78 -12.33
CA LEU A 193 1.17 2.99 -12.19
C LEU A 193 1.65 2.62 -10.77
N MET A 194 0.94 3.05 -9.74
CA MET A 194 1.28 2.82 -8.34
C MET A 194 1.29 1.32 -8.02
N SER A 195 0.28 0.61 -8.50
CA SER A 195 0.23 -0.85 -8.38
C SER A 195 1.39 -1.51 -9.14
N PHE A 196 1.67 -1.09 -10.38
CA PHE A 196 2.78 -1.66 -11.15
C PHE A 196 4.15 -1.37 -10.53
N GLN A 197 4.34 -0.17 -9.96
CA GLN A 197 5.56 0.21 -9.28
C GLN A 197 5.80 -0.60 -8.00
N TRP A 198 4.75 -1.11 -7.36
CA TRP A 198 4.91 -2.06 -6.27
C TRP A 198 5.68 -3.31 -6.73
N GLY A 199 5.44 -3.76 -7.96
CA GLY A 199 6.21 -4.85 -8.57
C GLY A 199 7.70 -4.53 -8.69
N TRP A 200 8.06 -3.31 -9.12
CA TRP A 200 9.45 -2.84 -9.12
C TRP A 200 10.05 -2.82 -7.70
N TYR A 201 9.28 -2.37 -6.70
CA TYR A 201 9.74 -2.32 -5.30
C TYR A 201 10.00 -3.73 -4.70
N MET A 202 9.37 -4.77 -5.27
CA MET A 202 9.60 -6.16 -4.87
C MET A 202 10.87 -6.80 -5.48
N LEU A 203 11.51 -6.14 -6.44
CA LEU A 203 12.74 -6.65 -7.07
C LEU A 203 13.94 -6.53 -6.12
N ASP A 204 14.99 -7.31 -6.39
CA ASP A 204 16.28 -7.14 -5.73
C ASP A 204 16.91 -5.77 -6.04
N GLU A 205 17.87 -5.36 -5.22
CA GLU A 205 18.47 -4.03 -5.27
C GLU A 205 19.17 -3.74 -6.61
N ASP A 206 19.81 -4.74 -7.20
CA ASP A 206 20.54 -4.59 -8.48
C ASP A 206 19.56 -4.29 -9.62
N ARG A 207 18.48 -5.07 -9.71
CA ARG A 207 17.41 -4.83 -10.70
C ARG A 207 16.70 -3.50 -10.48
N ARG A 208 16.38 -3.15 -9.22
CA ARG A 208 15.74 -1.87 -8.90
C ARG A 208 16.59 -0.71 -9.39
N ARG A 209 17.89 -0.75 -9.11
CA ARG A 209 18.86 0.27 -9.52
C ARG A 209 19.00 0.36 -11.04
N ALA A 210 19.13 -0.77 -11.73
CA ALA A 210 19.25 -0.79 -13.19
C ALA A 210 18.04 -0.14 -13.89
N ILE A 211 16.83 -0.40 -13.39
CA ILE A 211 15.58 0.19 -13.91
C ILE A 211 15.48 1.69 -13.54
N ALA A 212 15.88 2.06 -12.32
CA ALA A 212 15.87 3.45 -11.88
C ALA A 212 16.86 4.32 -12.68
N ASP A 213 18.06 3.80 -12.97
CA ASP A 213 19.10 4.47 -13.76
C ASP A 213 18.65 4.77 -15.20
N ALA A 214 17.63 4.08 -15.71
CA ALA A 214 16.99 4.40 -16.99
C ALA A 214 16.14 5.69 -16.95
N GLY A 215 15.90 6.27 -15.78
CA GLY A 215 15.15 7.52 -15.61
C GLY A 215 13.66 7.42 -15.93
N CYS A 216 13.10 6.20 -15.93
CA CYS A 216 11.71 5.92 -16.31
C CYS A 216 10.72 6.08 -15.15
N LEU A 217 11.17 6.01 -13.89
CA LEU A 217 10.29 6.05 -12.71
C LEU A 217 9.73 7.45 -12.44
N LEU A 218 8.47 7.50 -12.00
CA LEU A 218 7.86 8.72 -11.48
C LEU A 218 8.25 8.97 -10.01
N TYR A 219 8.46 7.90 -9.26
CA TYR A 219 8.88 7.92 -7.87
C TYR A 219 10.14 7.05 -7.70
N ASP A 220 11.31 7.63 -7.89
CA ASP A 220 12.61 6.98 -7.69
C ASP A 220 13.11 7.01 -6.23
N ASP A 221 12.46 7.81 -5.38
CA ASP A 221 12.70 7.86 -3.94
C ASP A 221 11.71 6.94 -3.18
N ASP A 222 12.25 5.90 -2.52
CA ASP A 222 11.48 4.92 -1.75
C ASP A 222 10.58 5.60 -0.70
N THR A 223 11.07 6.64 -0.02
CA THR A 223 10.31 7.35 1.03
C THR A 223 9.10 8.09 0.45
N ARG A 224 9.27 8.74 -0.70
CA ARG A 224 8.20 9.41 -1.43
C ARG A 224 7.21 8.40 -1.99
N TYR A 225 7.69 7.32 -2.60
CA TYR A 225 6.84 6.27 -3.13
C TYR A 225 5.96 5.67 -2.02
N GLU A 226 6.53 5.21 -0.91
CA GLU A 226 5.80 4.62 0.21
C GLU A 226 4.73 5.55 0.76
N ARG A 227 5.03 6.85 0.88
CA ARG A 227 4.08 7.86 1.36
C ARG A 227 2.90 8.02 0.40
N VAL A 228 3.18 8.11 -0.91
CA VAL A 228 2.14 8.27 -1.94
C VAL A 228 1.31 6.98 -2.07
N PHE A 229 1.96 5.82 -2.08
CA PHE A 229 1.31 4.52 -2.15
C PHE A 229 0.40 4.27 -0.95
N SER A 230 0.88 4.55 0.26
CA SER A 230 0.08 4.41 1.49
C SER A 230 -1.14 5.33 1.50
N ARG A 231 -1.00 6.55 0.96
CA ARG A 231 -2.13 7.49 0.79
C ARG A 231 -3.13 6.94 -0.21
N TRP A 232 -2.65 6.54 -1.38
CA TRP A 232 -3.47 5.99 -2.46
C TRP A 232 -4.28 4.77 -2.00
N ILE A 233 -3.67 3.85 -1.23
CA ILE A 233 -4.35 2.70 -0.63
C ILE A 233 -5.58 3.13 0.19
N VAL A 234 -5.42 4.13 1.05
CA VAL A 234 -6.50 4.64 1.90
C VAL A 234 -7.57 5.34 1.07
N ASP A 235 -7.15 6.24 0.18
CA ASP A 235 -8.04 7.09 -0.61
C ASP A 235 -8.92 6.26 -1.57
N HIS A 236 -8.39 5.12 -2.06
CA HIS A 236 -9.08 4.21 -2.97
C HIS A 236 -9.75 3.04 -2.26
N ASN A 237 -9.76 3.00 -0.92
CA ASN A 237 -10.34 1.90 -0.16
C ASN A 237 -9.76 0.52 -0.56
N ASN A 238 -8.46 0.49 -0.86
CA ASN A 238 -7.70 -0.71 -1.12
C ASN A 238 -7.30 -1.34 0.21
N ARG A 239 -7.82 -2.52 0.53
CA ARG A 239 -7.77 -3.05 1.90
C ARG A 239 -6.76 -4.17 2.09
N TRP A 240 -6.41 -4.91 1.03
CA TRP A 240 -5.70 -6.17 1.17
C TRP A 240 -4.51 -6.29 0.23
N ARG A 241 -3.37 -6.73 0.78
CA ARG A 241 -2.20 -7.10 -0.01
C ARG A 241 -2.39 -8.49 -0.62
N SER A 242 -2.93 -9.42 0.15
CA SER A 242 -3.16 -10.80 -0.25
C SER A 242 -4.37 -11.35 0.49
N GLU A 243 -4.84 -12.53 0.09
CA GLU A 243 -5.91 -13.21 0.81
C GLU A 243 -5.49 -13.40 2.28
N GLY A 244 -6.37 -13.01 3.22
CA GLY A 244 -6.08 -13.11 4.65
C GLY A 244 -5.08 -12.09 5.21
N LYS A 245 -4.53 -11.17 4.39
CA LYS A 245 -3.56 -10.15 4.85
C LYS A 245 -3.95 -8.72 4.43
N PRO A 246 -4.59 -7.93 5.33
CA PRO A 246 -4.90 -6.54 5.05
C PRO A 246 -3.64 -5.66 5.05
N TYR A 247 -3.64 -4.53 4.34
CA TYR A 247 -2.52 -3.57 4.40
C TYR A 247 -2.31 -2.99 5.79
N ALA A 248 -3.38 -2.81 6.55
CA ALA A 248 -3.29 -2.32 7.92
C ALA A 248 -2.46 -3.25 8.82
N ALA A 249 -2.41 -4.56 8.52
CA ALA A 249 -1.57 -5.52 9.24
C ALA A 249 -0.07 -5.38 8.88
N GLU A 250 0.27 -4.67 7.81
CA GLU A 250 1.64 -4.37 7.37
C GLU A 250 2.04 -2.90 7.58
N LYS A 251 1.29 -2.09 8.35
CA LYS A 251 1.76 -0.79 8.85
C LYS A 251 2.93 -0.91 9.84
N SER A 252 3.93 -1.74 9.53
CA SER A 252 5.26 -1.67 10.10
C SER A 252 6.23 -2.30 9.11
N GLY A 253 6.45 -1.62 7.97
CA GLY A 253 7.81 -1.53 7.45
C GLY A 253 8.69 -1.24 8.65
N GLY A 254 9.59 -2.18 8.98
CA GLY A 254 10.15 -2.30 10.32
C GLY A 254 10.55 -0.94 10.85
N SER A 255 9.98 -0.52 11.99
CA SER A 255 10.25 0.80 12.55
C SER A 255 11.74 1.07 12.54
N LYS A 256 12.15 2.07 11.74
CA LYS A 256 13.52 2.59 11.75
C LYS A 256 13.84 2.91 13.22
N PRO A 257 15.05 2.61 13.71
CA PRO A 257 15.44 2.98 15.06
C PRO A 257 15.13 4.45 15.29
N LEU A 258 14.52 4.77 16.43
CA LEU A 258 14.20 6.15 16.79
C LEU A 258 15.50 6.95 16.86
N LYS A 259 15.53 8.12 16.22
CA LYS A 259 16.66 9.03 16.32
C LYS A 259 16.63 9.68 17.69
N LYS A 260 17.81 9.78 18.28
CA LYS A 260 18.01 10.46 19.56
C LYS A 260 18.69 11.78 19.28
N SER A 261 18.01 12.87 19.59
CA SER A 261 18.63 14.18 19.77
C SER A 261 19.73 14.09 20.82
N ALA A 262 20.79 14.88 20.64
CA ALA A 262 21.90 14.91 21.59
C ALA A 262 21.50 15.47 22.98
N ASN A 263 20.30 16.03 23.10
CA ASN A 263 19.85 16.75 24.28
C ASN A 263 18.97 15.85 25.17
N LYS A 264 19.61 15.23 26.18
CA LYS A 264 18.92 14.46 27.22
C LYS A 264 17.81 15.29 27.89
N PRO A 265 16.56 14.79 27.95
CA PRO A 265 15.45 15.53 28.57
C PRO A 265 15.60 15.62 30.08
N ALA A 266 15.03 16.68 30.66
CA ALA A 266 14.95 16.83 32.11
C ALA A 266 14.18 15.66 32.74
N GLY A 267 14.73 15.08 33.81
CA GLY A 267 14.16 13.93 34.50
C GLY A 267 14.71 12.57 34.05
N ALA A 268 15.44 12.49 32.93
CA ALA A 268 16.15 11.27 32.56
C ALA A 268 17.46 11.12 33.34
N GLU A 269 17.59 10.04 34.10
CA GLU A 269 18.76 9.72 34.91
C GLU A 269 19.98 9.40 34.04
N SER A 270 19.79 8.56 33.01
CA SER A 270 20.84 8.08 32.09
C SER A 270 20.35 8.09 30.64
N ASP A 271 21.22 7.74 29.70
CA ASP A 271 20.80 7.60 28.30
C ASP A 271 19.81 6.45 28.10
N ASP A 272 19.87 5.39 28.90
CA ASP A 272 18.96 4.25 28.77
C ASP A 272 17.62 4.46 29.50
N SER A 273 17.45 5.57 30.22
CA SER A 273 16.24 5.89 30.97
C SER A 273 15.25 6.75 30.17
N TRP A 274 15.41 6.86 28.85
CA TRP A 274 14.48 7.59 27.99
C TRP A 274 14.61 7.23 26.51
N PHE A 275 13.56 7.48 25.76
CA PHE A 275 13.56 7.48 24.30
C PHE A 275 12.66 8.61 23.78
N GLU A 276 12.76 8.94 22.49
CA GLU A 276 11.94 9.99 21.87
C GLU A 276 11.58 9.69 20.42
N VAL A 277 10.59 10.44 19.93
CA VAL A 277 10.26 10.58 18.52
C VAL A 277 10.48 12.05 18.18
N ALA A 278 11.36 12.37 17.23
CA ALA A 278 11.75 13.75 16.96
C ALA A 278 11.95 14.04 15.47
N GLY A 279 11.73 15.30 15.09
CA GLY A 279 12.02 15.79 13.74
C GLY A 279 11.25 15.08 12.63
N ASP A 280 11.97 14.41 11.73
CA ASP A 280 11.42 13.68 10.59
C ASP A 280 11.07 12.21 10.90
N ASP A 281 11.16 11.78 12.17
CA ASP A 281 10.76 10.44 12.59
C ASP A 281 9.24 10.25 12.71
N PHE A 282 8.46 11.34 12.69
CA PHE A 282 7.00 11.27 12.73
C PHE A 282 6.40 10.80 11.39
N ASP A 283 5.39 9.95 11.48
CA ASP A 283 4.56 9.54 10.37
C ASP A 283 3.45 10.60 10.17
N LEU A 284 3.59 11.43 9.12
CA LEU A 284 2.69 12.55 8.84
C LEU A 284 1.48 12.11 7.99
N HIS A 285 0.31 12.10 8.58
CA HIS A 285 -0.96 11.83 7.90
C HIS A 285 -1.49 13.08 7.17
N LEU A 286 -1.94 12.91 5.93
CA LEU A 286 -2.42 13.94 5.00
C LEU A 286 -1.45 15.13 4.88
N THR A 287 -0.17 14.82 4.65
CA THR A 287 0.88 15.84 4.43
C THR A 287 0.51 16.81 3.32
N GLY A 288 0.77 18.10 3.53
CA GLY A 288 0.35 19.21 2.66
C GLY A 288 -1.05 19.72 2.99
N ARG A 289 -1.97 18.82 3.37
CA ARG A 289 -3.37 19.13 3.70
C ARG A 289 -3.54 19.48 5.17
N CYS A 290 -3.30 18.55 6.10
CA CYS A 290 -3.39 18.83 7.54
C CYS A 290 -2.05 18.82 8.27
N THR A 291 -1.07 18.04 7.80
CA THR A 291 0.28 18.03 8.36
C THR A 291 1.31 18.57 7.39
N PHE A 292 2.48 18.93 7.92
CA PHE A 292 3.63 19.33 7.12
C PHE A 292 4.92 19.11 7.93
N LEU A 293 6.05 19.00 7.25
CA LEU A 293 7.36 19.08 7.90
C LEU A 293 7.92 20.47 7.65
N LYS A 294 8.44 21.12 8.69
CA LYS A 294 9.01 22.45 8.61
C LYS A 294 10.47 22.40 9.05
N ASP A 295 11.36 22.98 8.24
CA ASP A 295 12.70 23.29 8.71
C ASP A 295 12.58 24.41 9.76
N ASP A 296 12.96 24.12 11.00
CA ASP A 296 12.82 25.00 12.15
C ASP A 296 14.09 24.95 12.99
N PRO A 297 14.96 25.98 12.93
CA PRO A 297 16.20 26.03 13.70
C PRO A 297 16.00 25.96 15.22
N GLY A 298 14.79 26.25 15.72
CA GLY A 298 14.45 26.13 17.14
C GLY A 298 14.13 24.69 17.57
N ALA A 299 13.91 23.78 16.63
CA ALA A 299 13.67 22.36 16.92
C ALA A 299 14.99 21.61 17.17
N SER A 300 14.94 20.58 18.02
CA SER A 300 16.11 19.84 18.51
C SER A 300 16.92 19.17 17.40
N LEU A 301 16.28 18.82 16.29
CA LEU A 301 16.91 18.23 15.09
C LEU A 301 16.82 19.16 13.86
N GLY A 302 16.54 20.45 14.06
CA GLY A 302 16.39 21.43 12.98
C GLY A 302 15.12 21.29 12.15
N LYS A 303 14.20 20.38 12.53
CA LYS A 303 12.91 20.15 11.88
C LYS A 303 11.81 19.89 12.89
N ALA A 304 10.58 20.29 12.55
CA ALA A 304 9.39 20.02 13.34
C ALA A 304 8.22 19.56 12.49
N ALA A 305 7.40 18.67 13.06
CA ALA A 305 6.16 18.20 12.49
C ALA A 305 5.03 19.19 12.80
N GLY A 306 4.32 19.66 11.79
CA GLY A 306 3.25 20.63 11.91
C GLY A 306 1.86 20.03 11.75
N LEU A 307 0.90 20.54 12.53
CA LEU A 307 -0.55 20.38 12.37
C LEU A 307 -1.16 21.75 12.05
N ARG A 308 -1.88 21.86 10.93
CA ARG A 308 -2.60 23.09 10.56
C ARG A 308 -3.82 23.29 11.46
N TYR A 309 -4.09 24.55 11.82
CA TYR A 309 -5.21 24.92 12.69
C TYR A 309 -6.57 24.40 12.20
N ASN A 310 -6.81 24.33 10.89
CA ASN A 310 -8.11 23.95 10.33
C ASN A 310 -8.35 22.43 10.22
N SER A 311 -7.64 21.61 10.98
CA SER A 311 -7.76 20.15 10.92
C SER A 311 -7.77 19.51 12.30
N THR A 312 -8.82 18.71 12.55
CA THR A 312 -8.94 17.85 13.74
C THR A 312 -8.53 16.39 13.48
N GLU A 313 -7.92 16.11 12.32
CA GLU A 313 -7.40 14.79 11.98
C GLU A 313 -6.24 14.39 12.90
N TRP A 314 -6.11 13.08 13.16
CA TRP A 314 -4.95 12.47 13.82
C TRP A 314 -3.72 12.56 12.92
N GLY A 315 -3.16 13.75 12.77
CA GLY A 315 -2.21 14.08 11.73
C GLY A 315 -0.78 13.62 12.00
N ILE A 316 -0.25 13.80 13.22
CA ILE A 316 1.13 13.41 13.56
C ILE A 316 1.07 12.08 14.29
N GLN A 317 1.67 11.03 13.73
CA GLN A 317 1.60 9.66 14.26
C GLN A 317 2.99 9.05 14.43
N ARG A 318 3.13 8.04 15.30
CA ARG A 318 4.31 7.17 15.31
C ARG A 318 4.06 5.84 15.99
N ARG A 319 4.59 4.75 15.42
CA ARG A 319 4.67 3.45 16.11
C ARG A 319 5.76 3.38 17.17
N LEU A 320 5.41 2.83 18.32
CA LEU A 320 6.23 2.78 19.52
C LEU A 320 6.50 1.38 20.03
N ASP A 321 5.85 0.34 19.47
CA ASP A 321 5.89 -1.03 19.97
C ASP A 321 7.32 -1.55 20.19
N LYS A 322 8.25 -1.35 19.23
CA LYS A 322 9.65 -1.77 19.42
C LYS A 322 10.34 -1.07 20.58
N ALA A 323 10.27 0.25 20.66
CA ALA A 323 10.93 1.03 21.71
C ALA A 323 10.35 0.72 23.10
N VAL A 324 9.02 0.58 23.18
CA VAL A 324 8.34 0.18 24.42
C VAL A 324 8.69 -1.24 24.81
N ASN A 325 8.70 -2.18 23.87
CA ASN A 325 9.06 -3.58 24.13
C ASN A 325 10.52 -3.72 24.57
N GLU A 326 11.43 -2.91 24.01
CA GLU A 326 12.82 -2.84 24.45
C GLU A 326 12.94 -2.27 25.87
N ALA A 327 12.21 -1.20 26.19
CA ALA A 327 12.18 -0.65 27.55
C ALA A 327 11.65 -1.69 28.56
N VAL A 328 10.59 -2.42 28.22
CA VAL A 328 10.04 -3.51 29.04
C VAL A 328 11.05 -4.63 29.24
N LYS A 329 11.77 -5.02 28.17
CA LYS A 329 12.84 -6.02 28.23
C LYS A 329 13.97 -5.59 29.18
N ASN A 330 14.25 -4.29 29.24
CA ASN A 330 15.24 -3.69 30.14
C ASN A 330 14.71 -3.42 31.57
N GLY A 331 13.49 -3.88 31.89
CA GLY A 331 12.93 -3.85 33.24
C GLY A 331 12.21 -2.56 33.62
N TRP A 332 11.96 -1.67 32.67
CA TRP A 332 11.15 -0.46 32.88
C TRP A 332 9.66 -0.82 32.88
N LYS A 333 8.88 -0.15 33.75
CA LYS A 333 7.45 -0.46 33.94
C LYS A 333 6.52 0.69 33.59
N LYS A 334 7.02 1.92 33.62
CA LYS A 334 6.22 3.13 33.35
C LYS A 334 7.04 4.13 32.57
N ALA A 335 6.36 5.06 31.91
CA ALA A 335 6.99 6.23 31.32
C ALA A 335 6.17 7.49 31.56
N ASP A 336 6.84 8.57 32.00
CA ASP A 336 6.26 9.91 31.87
C ASP A 336 6.38 10.35 30.41
N VAL A 337 5.28 10.81 29.83
CA VAL A 337 5.22 11.26 28.44
C VAL A 337 5.19 12.78 28.39
N TYR A 338 6.10 13.34 27.59
CA TYR A 338 6.20 14.77 27.35
C TYR A 338 6.13 15.06 25.87
N ILE A 339 5.50 16.17 25.52
CA ILE A 339 5.52 16.74 24.18
C ILE A 339 6.27 18.08 24.22
N VAL A 340 7.17 18.28 23.26
CA VAL A 340 7.83 19.56 23.03
C VAL A 340 7.20 20.18 21.80
N CYS A 341 6.42 21.23 22.01
CA CYS A 341 5.69 21.88 20.93
C CYS A 341 5.61 23.40 21.12
N ARG A 342 5.28 24.09 20.04
CA ARG A 342 4.99 25.53 20.02
C ARG A 342 3.83 25.81 19.06
N ARG A 343 3.10 26.90 19.32
CA ARG A 343 2.09 27.42 18.39
C ARG A 343 2.70 28.44 17.43
N GLU A 344 2.13 28.49 16.23
CA GLU A 344 2.25 29.62 15.31
C GLU A 344 0.93 30.40 15.33
N GLY A 345 1.02 31.73 15.24
CA GLY A 345 -0.12 32.64 15.39
C GLY A 345 -0.57 32.84 16.84
N GLU A 346 -1.43 33.84 17.07
CA GLU A 346 -2.03 34.12 18.37
C GLU A 346 -3.16 33.16 18.74
N LEU A 347 -3.40 32.94 20.03
CA LEU A 347 -4.54 32.13 20.47
C LEU A 347 -5.84 32.77 19.97
N THR A 348 -6.66 31.98 19.28
CA THR A 348 -7.98 32.39 18.78
C THR A 348 -9.12 31.99 19.71
N GLY A 349 -8.84 31.08 20.66
CA GLY A 349 -9.77 30.59 21.69
C GLY A 349 -9.36 30.99 23.10
N SER A 350 -10.03 30.43 24.11
CA SER A 350 -9.68 30.61 25.52
C SER A 350 -8.45 29.78 25.88
N ALA A 351 -7.58 30.31 26.75
CA ALA A 351 -6.42 29.58 27.25
C ALA A 351 -6.79 28.24 27.94
N GLY A 352 -8.00 28.13 28.47
CA GLY A 352 -8.51 26.89 29.10
C GLY A 352 -9.10 25.87 28.13
N ASP A 353 -9.25 26.22 26.85
CA ASP A 353 -9.75 25.31 25.82
C ASP A 353 -8.74 24.19 25.58
N GLU A 354 -9.24 23.05 25.15
CA GLU A 354 -8.36 22.00 24.65
C GLU A 354 -7.74 22.48 23.34
N GLY A 355 -6.41 22.39 23.23
CA GLY A 355 -5.66 22.78 22.03
C GLY A 355 -5.21 21.58 21.20
N CYS A 356 -4.74 20.52 21.86
CA CYS A 356 -4.22 19.32 21.19
C CYS A 356 -4.54 18.08 22.03
N SER A 357 -5.03 17.03 21.38
CA SER A 357 -5.17 15.71 21.96
C SER A 357 -4.02 14.81 21.55
N MET A 358 -3.57 13.96 22.46
CA MET A 358 -2.61 12.89 22.22
C MET A 358 -3.23 11.56 22.64
N ILE A 359 -3.32 10.63 21.70
CA ILE A 359 -3.83 9.29 21.97
C ILE A 359 -2.73 8.26 21.82
N PHE A 360 -2.92 7.16 22.54
CA PHE A 360 -2.20 5.93 22.31
C PHE A 360 -3.21 4.89 21.84
N TYR A 361 -2.93 4.25 20.72
CA TYR A 361 -3.78 3.23 20.11
C TYR A 361 -3.01 1.91 20.02
N ASP A 362 -3.65 0.82 20.40
CA ASP A 362 -3.08 -0.53 20.34
C ASP A 362 -3.73 -1.30 19.18
N ASP A 363 -3.05 -1.37 18.03
CA ASP A 363 -3.57 -1.98 16.81
C ASP A 363 -4.01 -3.44 17.02
N ALA A 364 -3.31 -4.19 17.88
CA ALA A 364 -3.64 -5.60 18.14
C ALA A 364 -4.97 -5.79 18.86
N THR A 365 -5.35 -4.85 19.72
CA THR A 365 -6.59 -4.95 20.54
C THR A 365 -7.70 -4.00 20.07
N GLY A 366 -7.35 -3.00 19.26
CA GLY A 366 -8.24 -1.90 18.90
C GLY A 366 -8.55 -0.94 20.04
N ALA A 367 -7.81 -1.00 21.16
CA ALA A 367 -8.04 -0.18 22.33
C ALA A 367 -7.32 1.18 22.25
N TYR A 368 -7.80 2.16 23.02
CA TYR A 368 -7.13 3.43 23.27
C TYR A 368 -6.68 3.50 24.74
N PRO A 369 -5.54 2.90 25.12
CA PRO A 369 -5.20 2.76 26.54
C PRO A 369 -4.97 4.11 27.23
N TRP A 370 -4.59 5.14 26.48
CA TRP A 370 -4.41 6.50 27.00
C TRP A 370 -4.90 7.56 26.02
N VAL A 371 -5.54 8.58 26.58
CA VAL A 371 -5.97 9.79 25.91
C VAL A 371 -5.59 10.97 26.80
N PHE A 372 -4.75 11.86 26.29
CA PHE A 372 -4.30 13.07 26.97
C PHE A 372 -4.77 14.29 26.19
N SER A 373 -5.08 15.37 26.90
CA SER A 373 -5.47 16.64 26.28
C SER A 373 -4.62 17.77 26.86
N LEU A 374 -4.05 18.57 25.96
CA LEU A 374 -3.19 19.71 26.27
C LEU A 374 -4.03 20.98 26.15
N LYS A 375 -3.93 21.87 27.13
CA LYS A 375 -4.64 23.15 27.08
C LYS A 375 -3.98 24.10 26.09
N ALA A 376 -4.78 24.87 25.38
CA ALA A 376 -4.31 25.85 24.40
C ALA A 376 -3.34 26.87 25.04
N GLY A 377 -3.62 27.27 26.29
CA GLY A 377 -2.78 28.18 27.05
C GLY A 377 -1.41 27.63 27.46
N ASP A 378 -1.24 26.31 27.52
CA ASP A 378 0.04 25.66 27.84
C ASP A 378 0.99 25.64 26.64
N ILE A 379 0.43 25.71 25.41
CA ILE A 379 1.16 25.72 24.16
C ILE A 379 1.62 27.15 23.84
N LYS A 380 2.89 27.44 24.12
CA LYS A 380 3.49 28.77 23.94
C LYS A 380 3.98 29.02 22.51
N SER A 381 4.34 30.27 22.22
CA SER A 381 4.99 30.67 20.96
C SER A 381 6.37 30.05 20.77
N GLU A 382 7.04 29.76 21.88
CA GLU A 382 8.33 29.09 21.99
C GLU A 382 8.17 27.61 22.35
N TYR A 383 9.13 26.78 21.93
CA TYR A 383 9.13 25.36 22.25
C TYR A 383 9.13 25.14 23.76
N THR A 384 8.06 24.54 24.25
CA THR A 384 7.88 24.24 25.67
C THR A 384 7.66 22.74 25.84
N ALA A 385 8.34 22.14 26.81
CA ALA A 385 8.10 20.76 27.20
C ALA A 385 6.89 20.70 28.14
N ILE A 386 5.83 20.02 27.70
CA ILE A 386 4.58 19.86 28.45
C ILE A 386 4.43 18.39 28.82
N LYS A 387 4.23 18.10 30.11
CA LYS A 387 3.93 16.74 30.56
C LYS A 387 2.49 16.40 30.20
N ALA A 388 2.31 15.43 29.32
CA ALA A 388 0.97 14.98 28.91
C ALA A 388 0.37 13.98 29.90
N GLY A 389 1.20 13.10 30.47
CA GLY A 389 0.73 12.07 31.41
C GLY A 389 1.79 11.03 31.75
N GLU A 390 1.33 9.92 32.32
CA GLU A 390 2.13 8.72 32.61
C GLU A 390 1.45 7.51 31.95
N ILE A 391 2.24 6.63 31.33
CA ILE A 391 1.77 5.39 30.70
C ILE A 391 2.41 4.16 31.37
N GLU A 392 1.72 3.03 31.29
CA GLU A 392 2.24 1.74 31.71
C GLU A 392 2.94 1.02 30.55
N LEU A 393 4.12 0.50 30.81
CA LEU A 393 4.90 -0.24 29.84
C LEU A 393 4.66 -1.73 30.03
N ARG A 394 4.17 -2.36 28.97
CA ARG A 394 4.06 -3.81 28.83
C ARG A 394 4.37 -4.16 27.38
N LYS A 395 4.42 -5.46 27.07
CA LYS A 395 4.60 -5.88 25.69
C LYS A 395 3.37 -5.47 24.87
N TYR A 396 3.58 -4.75 23.79
CA TYR A 396 2.56 -4.38 22.80
C TYR A 396 2.90 -4.95 21.43
N ASP A 397 1.87 -5.12 20.61
CA ASP A 397 1.99 -5.54 19.21
C ASP A 397 1.25 -4.52 18.33
N GLY A 398 1.94 -3.40 18.04
CA GLY A 398 1.37 -2.28 17.28
C GLY A 398 0.84 -1.11 18.12
N LEU A 399 1.48 -0.80 19.26
CA LEU A 399 1.23 0.45 19.97
C LEU A 399 1.68 1.66 19.12
N MET A 400 0.79 2.62 18.96
CA MET A 400 1.01 3.87 18.23
C MET A 400 0.65 5.07 19.11
N VAL A 401 1.37 6.19 18.95
CA VAL A 401 0.96 7.51 19.45
C VAL A 401 0.45 8.36 18.28
N ALA A 402 -0.61 9.14 18.49
CA ALA A 402 -1.11 10.08 17.50
C ALA A 402 -1.56 11.41 18.13
N LEU A 403 -1.35 12.51 17.42
CA LEU A 403 -1.74 13.86 17.81
C LEU A 403 -2.78 14.44 16.84
N ALA A 404 -3.76 15.13 17.38
CA ALA A 404 -4.74 15.91 16.65
C ALA A 404 -5.01 17.24 17.36
N LEU A 405 -5.37 18.27 16.60
CA LEU A 405 -5.99 19.45 17.21
C LEU A 405 -7.42 19.12 17.61
N THR A 406 -7.85 19.64 18.75
CA THR A 406 -9.18 19.41 19.31
C THR A 406 -10.25 20.33 18.73
N SER A 407 -9.84 21.48 18.17
CA SER A 407 -10.73 22.40 17.47
C SER A 407 -9.96 23.23 16.44
N ASP A 408 -10.69 23.82 15.50
CA ASP A 408 -10.17 24.73 14.50
C ASP A 408 -9.89 26.16 15.00
N LYS A 409 -10.14 26.42 16.30
CA LYS A 409 -10.15 27.76 16.89
C LYS A 409 -9.29 27.91 18.16
N ALA A 410 -8.51 26.90 18.54
CA ALA A 410 -7.71 26.99 19.76
C ALA A 410 -6.31 27.58 19.51
N LEU A 411 -5.65 27.19 18.42
CA LEU A 411 -4.27 27.56 18.10
C LEU A 411 -4.28 28.33 16.76
N GLY A 412 -3.83 29.58 16.76
CA GLY A 412 -4.09 30.56 15.69
C GLY A 412 -3.76 30.13 14.27
N GLU A 413 -2.64 29.46 14.03
CA GLU A 413 -2.23 29.02 12.69
C GLU A 413 -1.77 27.57 12.64
N SER A 414 -0.87 27.13 13.51
CA SER A 414 -0.45 25.73 13.54
C SER A 414 0.18 25.34 14.85
N LEU A 415 0.14 24.05 15.16
CA LEU A 415 0.97 23.44 16.19
C LEU A 415 2.20 22.85 15.52
N LEU A 416 3.39 23.22 15.98
CA LEU A 416 4.65 22.57 15.61
C LEU A 416 5.14 21.70 16.76
N VAL A 417 5.41 20.44 16.47
CA VAL A 417 5.91 19.44 17.40
C VAL A 417 7.36 19.15 17.05
N ASP A 418 8.27 19.49 17.96
CA ASP A 418 9.69 19.15 17.85
C ASP A 418 9.89 17.67 18.13
N ARG A 419 9.38 17.23 19.28
CA ARG A 419 9.53 15.85 19.76
C ARG A 419 8.48 15.42 20.77
N ILE A 420 8.29 14.11 20.88
CA ILE A 420 7.62 13.46 22.01
C ILE A 420 8.66 12.58 22.69
N TYR A 421 8.92 12.79 23.98
CA TYR A 421 9.90 11.99 24.72
C TYR A 421 9.28 11.30 25.94
N PHE A 422 9.87 10.16 26.27
CA PHE A 422 9.39 9.21 27.28
C PHE A 422 10.48 9.04 28.33
N VAL A 423 10.21 9.46 29.57
CA VAL A 423 11.14 9.27 30.69
C VAL A 423 10.75 8.00 31.44
N LEU A 424 11.61 6.99 31.39
CA LEU A 424 11.34 5.64 31.88
C LEU A 424 11.48 5.54 33.40
N LYS A 425 10.60 4.76 34.03
CA LYS A 425 10.57 4.49 35.48
C LYS A 425 10.41 3.00 35.77
N LYS A 426 11.06 2.54 36.84
CA LYS A 426 11.05 1.13 37.29
C LYS A 426 9.82 0.73 38.08
#